data_AF-A0A6G0Z0X9-F1
#
_entry.id   AF-A0A6G0Z0X9-F1
#
_cell.length_a   1.000
_cell.length_b   1.000
_cell.length_c   1.000
_cell.angle_alpha   90.00
_cell.angle_beta   90.00
_cell.angle_gamma   90.00
#
_symmetry.space_group_name_H-M   'P 1'
#
loop_
_entity.id
_entity.type
_entity.pdbx_description
1 polymer ?
#
loop_
_entity_poly.entity_id
_entity_poly.type
_entity_poly.pdbx_seq_one_letter_code
_entity_poly.pdbx_strand_id
1 'polypeptide(L)' 'MGLKINENKTKYMLMTRDPAPFKILNVHQFSFEQVENFKNLGANINHKNNMHNKIKSRIMWQTESTTQ' A
#
# COMPACT_ATOMS: atom_id res chain seq x y z
N MET A 1 -2.88 29.56 13.10
CA MET A 1 -3.40 28.54 12.16
C MET A 1 -2.29 27.52 11.92
N GLY A 2 -2.59 26.23 11.90
CA GLY A 2 -1.57 25.17 11.80
C GLY A 2 -2.12 23.92 11.12
N LEU A 3 -1.21 23.06 10.65
CA LEU A 3 -1.57 21.76 10.07
C LEU A 3 -2.11 20.84 11.17
N LYS A 4 -3.20 20.14 10.87
CA LYS A 4 -3.78 19.11 11.75
C LYS A 4 -3.65 17.76 11.07
N ILE A 5 -3.25 16.76 11.84
CA ILE A 5 -3.21 15.38 11.38
C ILE A 5 -4.64 14.88 11.22
N ASN A 6 -4.92 14.20 10.11
CA ASN A 6 -6.15 13.46 9.90
C ASN A 6 -5.85 11.97 10.03
N GLU A 7 -6.07 11.41 11.22
CA GLU A 7 -5.79 10.02 11.55
C GLU A 7 -6.48 9.05 10.58
N ASN A 8 -7.76 9.30 10.27
CA ASN A 8 -8.56 8.44 9.38
C ASN A 8 -8.07 8.43 7.92
N LYS A 9 -7.30 9.44 7.50
CA LYS A 9 -6.75 9.53 6.14
C LYS A 9 -5.24 9.25 6.10
N THR A 10 -4.60 9.03 7.24
CA THR A 10 -3.16 8.82 7.33
C THR A 10 -2.90 7.34 7.60
N LYS A 11 -2.21 6.69 6.66
CA LYS A 11 -1.77 5.30 6.79
C LYS A 11 -0.27 5.22 6.56
N TYR A 12 0.36 4.15 7.03
CA TYR A 12 1.79 3.93 6.83
C TYR A 12 2.08 2.61 6.13
N MET A 13 3.23 2.51 5.47
CA MET A 13 3.71 1.27 4.88
C MET A 13 5.08 0.96 5.47
N LEU A 14 5.23 -0.21 6.09
CA LEU A 14 6.52 -0.69 6.55
C LEU A 14 7.25 -1.40 5.40
N MET A 15 8.43 -0.89 5.03
CA MET A 15 9.31 -1.53 4.04
C MET A 15 10.51 -2.09 4.77
N THR A 16 10.58 -3.42 4.86
CA THR A 16 11.70 -4.15 5.47
C THR A 16 11.99 -5.41 4.68
N ARG A 17 13.22 -5.92 4.78
CA ARG A 17 13.62 -7.22 4.21
C ARG A 17 13.17 -8.39 5.09
N ASP A 18 13.02 -8.15 6.39
CA ASP A 18 12.66 -9.17 7.35
C ASP A 18 11.14 -9.34 7.44
N PRO A 19 10.63 -10.55 7.68
CA PRO A 19 9.21 -10.74 7.96
C PRO A 19 8.79 -9.93 9.19
N ALA A 20 7.99 -8.89 8.99
CA ALA A 20 7.42 -8.09 10.05
C ALA A 20 5.90 -8.30 10.10
N PRO A 21 5.32 -8.55 11.29
CA PRO A 21 3.87 -8.66 11.42
C PRO A 21 3.21 -7.30 11.19
N PHE A 22 1.95 -7.32 10.75
CA PHE A 22 1.12 -6.12 10.69
C PHE A 22 0.92 -5.55 12.08
N LYS A 23 1.16 -4.24 12.23
CA LYS A 23 0.96 -3.53 13.49
C LYS A 23 0.20 -2.24 13.27
N ILE A 24 -0.39 -1.72 14.34
CA ILE A 24 -0.80 -0.33 14.42
C ILE A 24 0.42 0.47 14.88
N LEU A 25 0.69 1.59 14.21
CA LEU A 25 1.74 2.51 14.61
C LEU A 25 1.14 3.59 15.53
N ASN A 26 1.46 3.52 16.81
CA ASN A 26 1.05 4.51 17.79
C ASN A 26 2.09 5.64 17.86
N VAL A 27 1.66 6.87 17.61
CA VAL A 27 2.50 8.09 17.71
C VAL A 27 1.73 9.13 18.51
N HIS A 28 2.16 9.40 19.74
CA HIS A 28 1.43 10.24 20.70
C HIS A 28 -0.01 9.72 20.87
N GLN A 29 -1.02 10.55 20.62
CA GLN A 29 -2.43 10.16 20.67
C GLN A 29 -2.97 9.51 19.39
N PHE A 30 -2.18 9.40 18.33
CA PHE A 30 -2.64 8.88 17.03
C PHE A 30 -2.28 7.41 16.84
N SER A 31 -3.18 6.68 16.19
CA SER A 31 -3.02 5.28 15.79
C SER A 31 -3.13 5.17 14.28
N PHE A 32 -2.05 4.79 13.61
CA PHE A 32 -2.03 4.65 12.16
C PHE A 32 -2.07 3.19 11.72
N GLU A 33 -2.92 2.91 10.74
CA GLU A 33 -3.05 1.60 10.11
C GLU A 33 -1.89 1.35 9.14
N GLN A 34 -1.32 0.14 9.18
CA GLN A 34 -0.36 -0.32 8.19
C GLN A 34 -1.09 -0.75 6.90
N VAL A 35 -0.53 -0.42 5.75
CA VAL A 35 -1.00 -0.89 4.44
C VAL A 35 0.06 -1.69 3.71
N GLU A 36 -0.42 -2.68 2.96
CA GLU A 36 0.41 -3.60 2.19
C GLU A 36 0.62 -3.15 0.75
N ASN A 37 -0.41 -2.49 0.19
CA ASN A 37 -0.46 -1.94 -1.16
C ASN A 37 -1.13 -0.56 -1.09
N PHE A 38 -0.61 0.42 -1.82
CA PHE A 38 -1.20 1.75 -1.91
C PHE A 38 -1.06 2.31 -3.32
N LYS A 39 -2.17 2.87 -3.83
CA LYS A 39 -2.18 3.56 -5.12
C LYS A 39 -1.99 5.05 -4.88
N ASN A 40 -0.84 5.59 -5.26
CA ASN A 40 -0.57 7.02 -5.21
C ASN A 40 -0.29 7.54 -6.62
N LEU A 41 -1.04 8.56 -7.07
CA LEU A 41 -0.83 9.23 -8.36
C LEU A 41 -0.66 8.27 -9.56
N GLY A 42 -1.39 7.16 -9.58
CA GLY A 42 -1.32 6.16 -10.65
C GLY A 42 -0.19 5.12 -10.51
N ALA A 43 0.73 5.29 -9.57
CA ALA A 43 1.69 4.26 -9.18
C ALA A 43 1.08 3.30 -8.15
N ASN A 44 1.35 2.00 -8.30
CA ASN A 44 1.02 1.00 -7.28
C ASN A 44 2.30 0.66 -6.51
N ILE A 45 2.34 1.05 -5.24
CA ILE A 45 3.44 0.81 -4.32
C ILE A 45 3.04 -0.33 -3.40
N ASN A 46 3.95 -1.27 -3.14
CA ASN A 46 3.73 -2.33 -2.16
C ASN A 46 4.92 -2.46 -1.21
N HIS A 47 4.70 -3.10 -0.06
CA HIS A 47 5.71 -3.26 0.97
C HIS A 47 6.95 -4.05 0.51
N LYS A 48 6.83 -4.89 -0.52
CA LYS A 48 7.95 -5.63 -1.13
C LYS A 48 8.73 -4.81 -2.15
N ASN A 49 8.30 -3.57 -2.42
CA ASN A 49 8.87 -2.65 -3.38
C ASN A 49 9.14 -3.30 -4.76
N ASN A 50 8.21 -4.11 -5.26
CA ASN A 50 8.36 -4.78 -6.56
C ASN A 50 7.14 -4.58 -7.47
N MET A 51 7.26 -4.93 -8.75
CA MET A 51 6.20 -4.74 -9.74
C MET A 51 5.37 -6.01 -10.02
N HIS A 52 5.58 -7.09 -9.25
CA HIS A 52 4.97 -8.39 -9.56
C HIS A 52 3.45 -8.31 -9.65
N ASN A 53 2.79 -7.63 -8.71
CA ASN A 53 1.33 -7.49 -8.73
C ASN A 53 0.86 -6.74 -9.98
N LYS A 54 1.55 -5.65 -10.37
CA LYS A 54 1.22 -4.87 -11.58
C LYS A 54 1.39 -5.68 -12.86
N ILE A 55 2.47 -6.45 -12.95
CA ILE A 55 2.75 -7.32 -14.10
C ILE A 55 1.70 -8.44 -14.18
N LYS A 56 1.45 -9.14 -13.07
CA LYS A 56 0.42 -10.18 -12.99
C LYS A 56 -0.95 -9.66 -13.41
N SER A 57 -1.38 -8.51 -12.89
CA SER A 57 -2.64 -7.90 -13.30
C SER A 57 -2.66 -7.68 -14.82
N ARG A 58 -1.64 -7.07 -15.41
CA ARG A 58 -1.60 -6.81 -16.87
C ARG A 58 -1.69 -8.07 -17.72
N ILE A 59 -1.01 -9.15 -17.32
CA ILE A 59 -1.09 -10.44 -18.02
C ILE A 59 -2.52 -11.01 -17.93
N MET A 60 -3.13 -10.98 -16.74
CA MET A 60 -4.50 -11.46 -16.54
C MET A 60 -5.52 -10.69 -17.40
N TRP A 61 -5.43 -9.35 -17.41
CA TRP A 61 -6.30 -8.51 -18.25
C TRP A 61 -6.18 -8.88 -19.75
N GLN A 62 -4.97 -9.20 -20.22
CA GLN A 62 -4.77 -9.62 -21.61
C GLN A 62 -5.38 -11.00 -21.90
N THR A 63 -5.20 -11.97 -20.98
CA THR A 63 -5.78 -13.31 -21.16
C THR A 63 -7.31 -13.29 -21.16
N GLU A 64 -7.93 -12.46 -20.32
CA GLU A 64 -9.39 -12.29 -20.28
C GLU A 64 -9.91 -11.64 -21.57
N SER A 65 -9.19 -10.65 -22.12
CA SER A 65 -9.57 -10.02 -23.40
C SER A 65 -9.40 -10.91 -24.63
N THR A 66 -8.63 -11.99 -24.53
CA THR A 66 -8.40 -12.94 -25.65
C THR A 66 -9.38 -14.12 -25.61
N THR A 67 -10.11 -14.29 -24.50
CA THR A 67 -11.06 -15.39 -24.31
C THR A 67 -12.51 -14.96 -24.62
N GLN A 68 -12.73 -13.69 -25.01
CA GLN A 68 -14.02 -13.15 -25.46
C GLN A 68 -14.10 -13.08 -26.98
#